data_AF-A0A966HKX7-F1
#
_entry.id   AF-A0A966HKX7-F1
#
_cell.length_a   1.000
_cell.length_b   1.000
_cell.length_c   1.000
_cell.angle_alpha   90.00
_cell.angle_beta   90.00
_cell.angle_gamma   90.00
#
_symmetry.space_group_name_H-M   'P 1'
#
loop_
_entity.id
_entity.type
_entity.pdbx_description
1 polymer ?
#
loop_
_entity_poly.entity_id
_entity_poly.type
_entity_poly.pdbx_seq_one_letter_code
_entity_poly.pdbx_strand_id
1 'polypeptide(L)' 'MTITGAMANTLEKAKTTGKFTLAYRESSIPFSYLGEDGKPLGFG' A
#
# COMPACT_ATOMS: atom_id res chain seq x y z
N MET A 1 -16.07 1.53 -22.16
CA MET A 1 -16.16 2.29 -20.90
C MET A 1 -14.74 2.48 -20.39
N THR A 2 -14.06 3.55 -20.79
CA THR A 2 -12.66 3.78 -20.42
C THR A 2 -12.62 4.34 -19.01
N ILE A 3 -12.19 3.53 -18.04
CA ILE A 3 -11.92 3.97 -16.68
C ILE A 3 -10.56 4.70 -16.69
N THR A 4 -10.55 5.98 -17.05
CA THR A 4 -9.40 6.87 -16.82
C THR A 4 -9.37 7.28 -15.35
N GLY A 5 -9.08 6.32 -14.48
CA GLY A 5 -8.87 6.53 -13.04
C GLY A 5 -7.50 6.02 -12.65
N ALA A 6 -6.80 6.72 -11.75
CA ALA A 6 -5.47 6.35 -11.23
C ALA A 6 -5.35 4.88 -10.75
N MET A 7 -6.48 4.21 -10.50
CA MET A 7 -6.57 2.79 -10.18
C MET A 7 -6.21 1.86 -11.35
N ALA A 8 -6.56 2.21 -12.60
CA ALA A 8 -6.24 1.40 -13.78
C ALA A 8 -4.71 1.29 -13.98
N ASN A 9 -3.99 2.42 -13.82
CA ASN A 9 -2.54 2.47 -13.95
C ASN A 9 -1.80 1.68 -12.85
N THR A 10 -2.38 1.58 -11.64
CA THR A 10 -1.74 0.87 -10.53
C THR A 10 -1.80 -0.65 -10.73
N LEU A 11 -2.96 -1.17 -11.13
CA LEU A 11 -3.12 -2.61 -11.38
C LEU A 11 -2.31 -3.07 -12.61
N GLU A 12 -2.28 -2.25 -13.66
CA GLU A 12 -1.43 -2.51 -14.82
C GLU A 12 0.07 -2.50 -14.49
N LYS A 13 0.52 -1.54 -13.68
CA LYS A 13 1.90 -1.49 -13.16
C LYS A 13 2.23 -2.73 -12.32
N ALA A 14 1.32 -3.14 -11.44
CA ALA A 14 1.52 -4.34 -10.63
C ALA A 14 1.59 -5.61 -11.49
N LYS A 15 0.73 -5.74 -12.50
CA LYS A 15 0.74 -6.85 -13.47
C LYS A 15 2.05 -6.90 -14.25
N THR A 16 2.56 -5.76 -14.69
CA THR A 16 3.80 -5.67 -15.49
C THR A 16 5.06 -5.91 -14.66
N THR A 17 5.10 -5.39 -13.43
CA THR A 17 6.29 -5.46 -12.56
C THR A 17 6.30 -6.67 -11.62
N GLY A 18 5.14 -7.31 -11.43
CA GLY A 18 4.93 -8.37 -10.45
C GLY A 18 5.02 -7.88 -8.99
N LYS A 19 4.93 -6.56 -8.74
CA LYS A 19 5.16 -5.96 -7.41
C LYS A 19 4.09 -4.93 -7.07
N PHE A 20 3.76 -4.86 -5.77
CA PHE A 20 3.00 -3.76 -5.18
C PHE A 20 3.89 -2.96 -4.24
N THR A 21 3.75 -1.63 -4.26
CA THR A 21 4.40 -0.73 -3.31
C THR A 21 3.37 -0.32 -2.27
N LEU A 22 3.57 -0.73 -1.02
CA LEU A 22 2.76 -0.31 0.12
C LEU A 22 3.55 0.71 0.94
N ALA A 23 3.00 1.91 1.09
CA ALA A 23 3.54 2.90 2.01
C ALA A 23 2.99 2.66 3.42
N TYR A 24 3.81 2.92 4.43
CA TYR A 24 3.42 2.85 5.83
C TYR A 24 3.83 4.15 6.55
N ARG A 25 3.29 4.35 7.75
CA ARG A 25 3.70 5.43 8.65
C ARG A 25 4.41 4.83 9.85
N GLU A 26 5.38 5.55 10.40
CA GLU A 26 6.15 5.06 11.56
C GLU A 26 5.37 5.22 12.87
N SER A 27 4.60 6.29 13.01
CA SER A 27 3.89 6.63 14.25
C SER A 27 2.48 7.16 13.98
N SER A 28 1.58 6.30 13.47
CA SER A 28 0.15 6.62 13.29
C SER A 28 -0.73 5.53 13.93
N ILE A 29 -0.56 5.30 15.23
CA ILE A 29 -1.34 4.34 16.03
C ILE A 29 -2.81 4.79 16.10
N PRO A 30 -3.82 3.92 15.91
CA PRO A 30 -3.73 2.48 15.66
C PRO A 30 -3.78 2.09 14.16
N PHE A 31 -3.66 3.04 13.23
CA PHE A 31 -3.90 2.83 11.79
C PHE A 31 -2.69 2.29 11.01
N SER A 32 -1.51 2.88 11.18
CA SER A 32 -0.26 2.44 10.53
C SER A 32 0.93 2.87 11.38
N TYR A 33 1.67 1.93 11.93
CA TYR A 33 2.81 2.17 12.81
C TYR A 33 3.80 1.01 12.73
N LEU A 34 5.05 1.23 13.12
CA LEU A 34 6.03 0.14 13.24
C LEU A 34 5.85 -0.61 14.56
N GLY A 35 5.86 -1.94 14.48
CA GLY A 35 5.83 -2.81 15.65
C GLY A 35 7.21 -3.01 16.24
N GLU A 36 7.27 -3.76 17.34
CA GLU A 36 8.54 -4.11 18.00
C GLU A 36 9.48 -4.91 17.08
N ASP A 37 8.93 -5.63 16.10
CA ASP A 37 9.71 -6.36 15.09
C ASP A 37 10.07 -5.49 13.86
N GLY A 38 9.82 -4.19 13.92
CA GLY A 38 10.11 -3.24 12.85
C GLY A 38 9.24 -3.39 11.61
N LYS A 39 8.12 -4.14 11.69
CA LYS A 39 7.17 -4.29 10.58
C LYS A 39 6.00 -3.32 10.73
N PRO A 40 5.47 -2.78 9.61
CA PRO A 40 4.29 -1.94 9.67
C PRO A 40 3.05 -2.77 10.04
N LEU A 41 2.32 -2.32 11.07
CA LEU A 41 1.03 -2.85 11.50
C LEU A 41 -0.01 -1.73 11.69
N GLY A 42 -1.26 -2.12 11.89
CA GLY A 42 -2.36 -1.20 12.17
C GLY A 42 -3.66 -1.61 11.48
N PHE A 43 -4.75 -0.97 11.90
CA PHE A 43 -6.16 -1.34 11.77
C PHE A 43 -6.42 -2.80 11.36
N GLY A 44 -6.48 -3.65 12.39
CA GLY A 44 -6.98 -5.02 12.33
C GLY A 44 -8.50 -5.12 12.33
#